data_AF-A0A9D9GRS7-F1
#
_entry.id   AF-A0A9D9GRS7-F1
#
_cell.length_a   1.000
_cell.length_b   1.000
_cell.length_c   1.000
_cell.angle_alpha   90.00
_cell.angle_beta   90.00
_cell.angle_gamma   90.00
#
_symmetry.space_group_name_H-M   'P 1'
#
loop_
_entity.id
_entity.type
_entity.pdbx_description
1 polymer ?
#
loop_
_entity_poly.entity_id
_entity_poly.type
_entity_poly.pdbx_seq_one_letter_code
_entity_poly.pdbx_strand_id
1 'polypeptide(L)'
;MRFIFAGMILFSMAACNSVYVKPDSIDATQTFYADRGGYGMKRSIKEKMRERGYNVVVGTAAANRNVFTDSENIEIDTAVIPKNARYIVKVSERGEMFNPFWCPFNGFWWWNFSVSIADQQTGEELMTWRGRACQNSALRMLDDVLDEMEGTNEQ
;
A
#
# COMPACT_ATOMS: atom_id res chain seq x y z
N MET A 1 43.42 -0.04 18.92
CA MET A 1 42.08 -0.53 19.30
C MET A 1 41.10 0.63 19.13
N ARG A 2 39.91 0.40 18.53
CA ARG A 2 38.77 1.35 18.37
C ARG A 2 38.75 2.30 17.16
N PHE A 3 38.72 1.81 15.92
CA PHE A 3 38.17 2.64 14.81
C PHE A 3 37.38 1.88 13.72
N ILE A 4 37.23 0.54 13.81
CA ILE A 4 36.59 -0.24 12.74
C ILE A 4 35.10 -0.54 13.00
N PHE A 5 34.58 -0.27 14.20
CA PHE A 5 33.20 -0.68 14.56
C PHE A 5 32.07 0.25 14.08
N ALA A 6 32.37 1.43 13.52
CA ALA A 6 31.34 2.38 13.11
C ALA A 6 30.84 2.20 11.65
N GLY A 7 31.59 1.50 10.79
CA GLY A 7 31.23 1.33 9.38
C GLY A 7 30.21 0.22 9.09
N MET A 8 29.99 -0.70 10.03
CA MET A 8 29.23 -1.94 9.79
C MET A 8 27.74 -1.85 10.21
N ILE A 9 27.33 -0.77 10.88
CA ILE A 9 25.93 -0.57 11.30
C ILE A 9 25.07 0.07 10.19
N LEU A 10 25.69 0.72 9.19
CA LEU A 10 24.95 1.36 8.09
C LEU A 10 24.41 0.36 7.05
N PHE A 11 24.92 -0.87 7.01
CA PHE A 11 24.41 -1.92 6.11
C PHE A 11 23.30 -2.80 6.73
N SER A 12 23.07 -2.73 8.04
CA SER A 12 22.06 -3.56 8.72
C SER A 12 20.67 -2.93 8.74
N MET A 13 20.49 -1.76 8.11
CA MET A 13 19.19 -1.10 7.99
C MET A 13 18.61 -1.31 6.60
N ALA A 14 18.76 -2.52 6.07
CA ALA A 14 17.89 -3.01 5.00
C ALA A 14 16.47 -2.95 5.55
N ALA A 15 15.75 -1.89 5.22
CA ALA A 15 14.33 -1.82 5.46
C ALA A 15 13.72 -3.03 4.76
N CYS A 16 13.28 -4.02 5.54
CA CYS A 16 12.69 -5.24 5.00
C CYS A 16 11.41 -4.86 4.25
N ASN A 17 11.54 -4.74 2.94
CA ASN A 17 10.42 -4.68 2.02
C ASN A 17 10.21 -6.10 1.51
N SER A 18 9.03 -6.64 1.73
CA SER A 18 8.57 -7.89 1.16
C SER A 18 7.46 -7.55 0.19
N VAL A 19 7.68 -7.81 -1.09
CA VAL A 19 6.70 -7.61 -2.15
C VAL A 19 6.46 -8.95 -2.81
N TYR A 20 5.19 -9.31 -2.92
CA TYR A 20 4.69 -10.31 -3.85
C TYR A 20 3.84 -9.60 -4.88
N VAL A 21 4.10 -9.88 -6.16
CA VAL A 21 3.35 -9.34 -7.30
C VAL A 21 3.02 -10.49 -8.23
N LYS A 22 1.76 -10.56 -8.67
CA LYS A 22 1.35 -11.38 -9.80
C LYS A 22 1.43 -10.49 -11.05
N PRO A 23 2.38 -10.74 -11.97
CA PRO A 23 2.53 -9.92 -13.17
C PRO A 23 1.31 -10.07 -14.08
N ASP A 24 1.07 -9.06 -14.92
CA ASP A 24 0.00 -9.02 -15.92
C ASP A 24 -1.40 -9.37 -15.36
N SER A 25 -1.70 -8.95 -14.13
CA SER A 25 -2.88 -9.39 -13.37
C SER A 25 -3.96 -8.33 -13.20
N ILE A 26 -3.65 -7.06 -13.50
CA ILE A 26 -4.62 -5.97 -13.38
C ILE A 26 -4.95 -5.33 -14.72
N ASP A 27 -6.24 -5.07 -14.91
CA ASP A 27 -6.78 -4.25 -15.98
C ASP A 27 -7.07 -2.85 -15.41
N ALA A 28 -6.27 -1.87 -15.82
CA ALA A 28 -6.35 -0.48 -15.40
C ALA A 28 -7.70 0.20 -15.71
N THR A 29 -8.47 -0.33 -16.67
CA THR A 29 -9.79 0.21 -17.05
C THR A 29 -10.89 -0.18 -16.06
N GLN A 30 -10.65 -1.20 -15.23
CA GLN A 30 -11.60 -1.67 -14.25
C GLN A 30 -11.68 -0.74 -13.04
N THR A 31 -12.74 -0.92 -12.24
CA THR A 31 -12.92 -0.13 -11.03
C THR A 31 -12.11 -0.72 -9.88
N PHE A 32 -11.25 0.11 -9.28
CA PHE A 32 -10.51 -0.18 -8.06
C PHE A 32 -11.24 0.41 -6.87
N TYR A 33 -11.54 -0.42 -5.88
CA TYR A 33 -12.02 0.03 -4.59
C TYR A 33 -10.85 0.28 -3.65
N ALA A 34 -10.80 1.44 -3.00
CA ALA A 34 -9.83 1.74 -1.96
C ALA A 34 -10.51 2.22 -0.68
N ASP A 35 -9.99 1.78 0.46
CA ASP A 35 -10.52 2.21 1.76
C ASP A 35 -10.37 3.73 1.98
N ARG A 36 -11.36 4.30 2.67
CA ARG A 36 -11.34 5.70 3.12
C ARG A 36 -10.39 5.90 4.30
N GLY A 37 -10.19 7.17 4.66
CA GLY A 37 -9.33 7.58 5.76
C GLY A 37 -7.85 7.30 5.49
N GLY A 38 -7.07 7.28 6.57
CA GLY A 38 -5.62 7.07 6.58
C GLY A 38 -4.79 8.35 6.75
N TYR A 39 -3.54 8.16 7.14
CA TYR A 39 -2.48 9.17 7.13
C TYR A 39 -2.00 9.41 5.67
N GLY A 40 -0.85 10.06 5.50
CA GLY A 40 -0.35 10.48 4.19
C GLY A 40 -0.18 9.34 3.19
N MET A 41 0.14 8.10 3.60
CA MET A 41 0.39 7.01 2.67
C MET A 41 -0.87 6.50 1.97
N LYS A 42 -1.92 6.16 2.73
CA LYS A 42 -3.19 5.69 2.13
C LYS A 42 -3.74 6.73 1.15
N ARG A 43 -3.65 8.01 1.49
CA ARG A 43 -4.02 9.11 0.59
C ARG A 43 -3.14 9.15 -0.66
N SER A 44 -1.81 9.11 -0.49
CA SER A 44 -0.85 9.21 -1.60
C SER A 44 -1.01 8.06 -2.60
N ILE A 45 -1.25 6.83 -2.14
CA ILE A 45 -1.49 5.67 -3.03
C ILE A 45 -2.73 5.91 -3.90
N LYS A 46 -3.83 6.38 -3.30
CA LYS A 46 -5.07 6.68 -4.04
C LYS A 46 -4.89 7.78 -5.08
N GLU A 47 -4.18 8.85 -4.71
CA GLU A 47 -3.88 9.96 -5.64
C GLU A 47 -2.99 9.45 -6.79
N LYS A 48 -1.95 8.69 -6.48
CA LYS A 48 -1.03 8.13 -7.47
C LYS A 48 -1.71 7.18 -8.46
N MET A 49 -2.57 6.28 -7.98
CA MET A 49 -3.35 5.39 -8.84
C MET A 49 -4.31 6.16 -9.76
N ARG A 50 -4.90 7.27 -9.29
CA ARG A 50 -5.72 8.15 -10.13
C ARG A 50 -4.91 8.93 -11.15
N GLU A 51 -3.73 9.42 -10.78
CA GLU A 51 -2.80 10.08 -11.71
C GLU A 51 -2.36 9.16 -12.85
N ARG A 52 -2.20 7.86 -12.56
CA ARG A 52 -1.98 6.80 -13.56
C ARG A 52 -3.19 6.48 -14.44
N GLY A 53 -4.37 7.03 -14.14
CA GLY A 53 -5.59 6.86 -14.94
C GLY A 53 -6.54 5.77 -14.46
N TYR A 54 -6.29 5.13 -13.32
CA TYR A 54 -7.21 4.12 -12.80
C TYR A 54 -8.52 4.72 -12.29
N ASN A 55 -9.61 3.98 -12.45
CA ASN A 55 -10.90 4.33 -11.87
C ASN A 55 -10.96 3.93 -10.38
N VAL A 56 -10.47 4.80 -9.49
CA VAL A 56 -10.43 4.55 -8.03
C VAL A 56 -11.65 5.10 -7.30
N VAL A 57 -12.53 4.21 -6.86
CA VAL A 57 -13.67 4.49 -5.98
C VAL A 57 -13.24 4.35 -4.52
N VAL A 58 -13.54 5.36 -3.72
CA VAL A 58 -13.20 5.37 -2.29
C VAL A 58 -14.43 5.05 -1.45
N GLY A 59 -14.27 4.17 -0.46
CA GLY A 59 -15.37 3.74 0.40
C GLY A 59 -16.18 4.86 1.03
N THR A 60 -17.50 4.77 0.92
CA THR A 60 -18.47 5.50 1.75
C THR A 60 -18.88 4.59 2.92
N ALA A 61 -18.73 5.03 4.17
CA ALA A 61 -19.22 4.19 5.28
C ALA A 61 -20.74 4.22 5.37
N ALA A 62 -21.30 3.04 5.59
CA ALA A 62 -22.55 2.89 6.29
C ALA A 62 -22.26 2.90 7.79
N ALA A 63 -22.99 3.69 8.56
CA ALA A 63 -22.83 3.75 10.01
C ALA A 63 -23.17 2.40 10.68
N ASN A 64 -22.22 1.89 11.46
CA ASN A 64 -22.29 0.94 12.58
C ASN A 64 -23.21 -0.30 12.48
N ARG A 65 -22.58 -1.48 12.48
CA ARG A 65 -23.01 -2.60 13.31
C ARG A 65 -21.82 -3.10 14.13
N ASN A 66 -21.89 -2.92 15.46
CA ASN A 66 -20.94 -3.54 16.38
C ASN A 66 -21.12 -5.07 16.28
N VAL A 67 -20.14 -5.77 15.72
CA VAL A 67 -20.05 -7.23 15.79
C VAL A 67 -18.94 -7.55 16.77
N PHE A 68 -19.30 -7.99 17.97
CA PHE A 68 -18.36 -8.50 18.95
C PHE A 68 -18.10 -9.98 18.64
N THR A 69 -16.87 -10.31 18.25
CA THR A 69 -16.37 -11.69 18.18
C THR A 69 -15.12 -11.78 19.06
N ASP A 70 -15.08 -12.82 19.90
CA ASP A 70 -14.24 -13.01 21.09
C ASP A 70 -12.72 -13.16 20.87
N SER A 71 -12.15 -12.59 19.82
CA SER A 71 -10.70 -12.54 19.65
C SER A 71 -10.30 -11.43 18.69
N GLU A 72 -9.58 -10.45 19.24
CA GLU A 72 -8.91 -9.34 18.55
C GLU A 72 -9.87 -8.29 17.98
N ASN A 73 -9.70 -7.04 18.44
CA ASN A 73 -10.38 -5.86 17.89
C ASN A 73 -9.94 -5.64 16.44
N ILE A 74 -10.51 -6.39 15.51
CA ILE A 74 -10.50 -6.04 14.10
C ILE A 74 -11.51 -4.91 13.98
N GLU A 75 -11.04 -3.72 13.64
CA GLU A 75 -11.89 -2.61 13.23
C GLU A 75 -12.57 -3.03 11.91
N ILE A 76 -13.67 -3.78 12.01
CA ILE A 76 -14.51 -4.15 10.86
C ILE A 76 -15.35 -2.92 10.54
N ASP A 77 -14.69 -1.87 10.05
CA ASP A 77 -15.37 -0.87 9.24
C ASP A 77 -15.93 -1.68 8.07
N THR A 78 -17.24 -1.93 8.08
CA THR A 78 -17.88 -2.74 7.03
C THR A 78 -17.95 -1.87 5.78
N ALA A 79 -16.83 -1.82 5.08
CA ALA A 79 -16.68 -1.19 3.79
C ALA A 79 -17.79 -1.73 2.87
N VAL A 80 -18.72 -0.87 2.46
CA VAL A 80 -19.67 -1.21 1.39
C VAL A 80 -18.88 -1.18 0.09
N ILE A 81 -18.34 -2.33 -0.29
CA ILE A 81 -17.60 -2.48 -1.55
C ILE A 81 -18.62 -2.46 -2.70
N PRO A 82 -18.51 -1.53 -3.66
CA PRO A 82 -19.39 -1.48 -4.82
C PRO A 82 -19.36 -2.79 -5.60
N LYS A 83 -20.51 -3.27 -6.09
CA LYS A 83 -20.58 -4.50 -6.90
C LYS A 83 -19.81 -4.41 -8.23
N ASN A 84 -19.54 -3.20 -8.70
CA ASN A 84 -18.79 -2.94 -9.92
C ASN A 84 -17.28 -2.82 -9.68
N ALA A 85 -16.80 -2.90 -8.43
CA ALA A 85 -15.38 -2.98 -8.16
C ALA A 85 -14.86 -4.36 -8.58
N ARG A 86 -13.76 -4.37 -9.33
CA ARG A 86 -13.06 -5.59 -9.74
C ARG A 86 -11.91 -5.89 -8.79
N TYR A 87 -11.18 -4.84 -8.40
CA TYR A 87 -10.00 -4.93 -7.56
C TYR A 87 -10.22 -4.18 -6.26
N ILE A 88 -9.73 -4.75 -5.15
CA ILE A 88 -9.81 -4.18 -3.81
C ILE A 88 -8.40 -3.86 -3.35
N VAL A 89 -8.15 -2.59 -3.05
CA VAL A 89 -6.90 -2.06 -2.52
C VAL A 89 -7.06 -1.83 -1.03
N LYS A 90 -6.31 -2.58 -0.23
CA LYS A 90 -6.22 -2.37 1.22
C LYS A 90 -4.87 -1.80 1.57
N VAL A 91 -4.89 -0.73 2.36
CA VAL A 91 -3.69 -0.10 2.90
C VAL A 91 -3.82 -0.05 4.40
N SER A 92 -2.92 -0.73 5.09
CA SER A 92 -2.70 -0.64 6.53
C SER A 92 -1.40 0.10 6.76
N GLU A 93 -1.47 1.26 7.40
CA GLU A 93 -0.30 2.07 7.72
C GLU A 93 -0.20 2.23 9.25
N ARG A 94 1.01 2.08 9.78
CA ARG A 94 1.32 2.48 11.14
C ARG A 94 1.68 3.96 11.10
N GLY A 95 1.25 4.71 12.13
CA GLY A 95 1.37 6.18 12.18
C GLY A 95 2.72 6.71 11.71
N GLU A 96 2.67 7.82 10.98
CA GLU A 96 3.83 8.42 10.33
C GLU A 96 4.84 8.90 11.35
N MET A 97 6.12 8.61 11.11
CA MET A 97 7.21 9.10 11.94
C MET A 97 8.08 10.05 11.12
N PHE A 98 8.26 11.27 11.63
CA PHE A 98 9.27 12.18 11.10
C PHE A 98 10.66 11.60 11.40
N ASN A 99 11.47 11.35 10.36
CA ASN A 99 12.80 10.77 10.56
C ASN A 99 13.82 11.26 9.51
N PRO A 100 14.56 12.35 9.79
CA PRO A 100 15.46 12.97 8.84
C PRO A 100 16.73 12.15 8.60
N PHE A 101 17.11 11.26 9.52
CA PHE A 101 18.31 10.42 9.39
C PHE A 101 18.12 9.25 8.43
N TRP A 102 16.88 8.78 8.27
CA TRP A 102 16.56 7.62 7.45
C TRP A 102 16.10 8.00 6.05
N CYS A 103 15.70 9.26 5.88
CA CYS A 103 15.22 9.79 4.62
C CYS A 103 15.86 11.15 4.26
N PRO A 104 17.21 11.29 4.29
CA PRO A 104 17.87 12.58 4.10
C PRO A 104 17.62 13.22 2.72
N PHE A 105 17.25 12.43 1.71
CA PHE A 105 17.08 12.89 0.32
C PHE A 105 15.71 12.55 -0.31
N ASN A 106 14.83 11.80 0.38
CA ASN A 106 13.62 11.21 -0.21
C ASN A 106 12.31 11.52 0.57
N GLY A 107 12.32 12.56 1.41
CA GLY A 107 11.18 13.05 2.19
C GLY A 107 11.39 12.90 3.69
N PHE A 108 10.78 13.73 4.53
CA PHE A 108 11.01 13.67 5.98
C PHE A 108 10.16 12.62 6.71
N TRP A 109 9.22 12.01 6.00
CA TRP A 109 8.23 11.10 6.54
C TRP A 109 8.61 9.65 6.23
N TRP A 110 8.70 8.86 7.28
CA TRP A 110 8.99 7.44 7.23
C TRP A 110 7.69 6.65 7.49
N TRP A 111 7.35 5.80 6.53
CA TRP A 111 6.15 4.96 6.58
C TRP A 111 6.51 3.54 6.95
N ASN A 112 5.61 2.89 7.69
CA ASN A 112 5.64 1.46 7.97
C ASN A 112 4.25 0.92 7.65
N PHE A 113 4.15 0.04 6.66
CA PHE A 113 2.89 -0.21 5.99
C PHE A 113 2.77 -1.63 5.45
N SER A 114 1.53 -1.97 5.12
CA SER A 114 1.12 -3.13 4.35
C SER A 114 0.09 -2.68 3.32
N VAL A 115 0.34 -2.97 2.05
CA VAL A 115 -0.59 -2.78 0.94
C VAL A 115 -0.95 -4.15 0.40
N SER A 116 -2.20 -4.37 0.04
CA SER A 116 -2.61 -5.52 -0.75
C SER A 116 -3.62 -5.15 -1.82
N ILE A 117 -3.53 -5.84 -2.95
CA ILE A 117 -4.49 -5.75 -4.06
C ILE A 117 -5.04 -7.15 -4.29
N ALA A 118 -6.36 -7.30 -4.23
CA ALA A 118 -7.04 -8.56 -4.45
C ALA A 118 -8.12 -8.44 -5.51
N ASP A 119 -8.36 -9.51 -6.26
CA ASP A 119 -9.49 -9.63 -7.19
C ASP A 119 -10.75 -10.00 -6.40
N GLN A 120 -11.80 -9.18 -6.52
CA GLN A 120 -13.05 -9.36 -5.79
C GLN A 120 -13.85 -10.59 -6.24
N GLN A 121 -13.77 -11.00 -7.51
CA GLN A 121 -14.55 -12.13 -8.01
C GLN A 121 -13.89 -13.46 -7.70
N THR A 122 -12.56 -13.54 -7.77
CA THR A 122 -11.83 -14.79 -7.52
C THR A 122 -11.41 -14.92 -6.04
N GLY A 123 -11.29 -13.80 -5.33
CA GLY A 123 -10.75 -13.77 -3.97
C GLY A 123 -9.23 -13.93 -3.92
N GLU A 124 -8.55 -13.92 -5.07
CA GLU A 124 -7.10 -14.08 -5.14
C GLU A 124 -6.37 -12.78 -4.76
N GLU A 125 -5.35 -12.89 -3.91
CA GLU A 125 -4.40 -11.79 -3.66
C GLU A 125 -3.43 -11.68 -4.83
N LEU A 126 -3.52 -10.59 -5.59
CA LEU A 126 -2.68 -10.31 -6.76
C LEU A 126 -1.38 -9.60 -6.37
N MET A 127 -1.40 -8.84 -5.28
CA MET A 127 -0.22 -8.17 -4.75
C MET A 127 -0.31 -8.05 -3.24
N THR A 128 0.83 -8.27 -2.59
CA THR A 128 1.01 -8.03 -1.16
C THR A 128 2.36 -7.38 -0.96
N TRP A 129 2.36 -6.16 -0.43
CA TRP A 129 3.55 -5.39 -0.15
C TRP A 129 3.58 -4.96 1.31
N ARG A 130 4.55 -5.49 2.06
CA ARG A 130 4.85 -5.04 3.42
C ARG A 130 6.19 -4.34 3.42
N GLY A 131 6.26 -3.16 4.00
CA GLY A 131 7.45 -2.34 3.85
C GLY A 131 7.66 -1.28 4.90
N ARG A 132 8.89 -0.77 4.90
CA ARG A 132 9.27 0.47 5.57
C ARG A 132 10.02 1.33 4.58
N ALA A 133 9.52 2.53 4.30
CA ALA A 133 10.13 3.37 3.27
C ALA A 133 9.83 4.85 3.49
N CYS A 134 10.72 5.68 2.95
CA CYS A 134 10.47 7.11 2.81
C CYS A 134 9.38 7.35 1.78
N GLN A 135 8.53 8.34 1.99
CA GLN A 135 7.39 8.65 1.11
C GLN A 135 7.72 8.60 -0.39
N ASN A 136 8.71 9.35 -0.86
CA ASN A 136 9.00 9.41 -2.29
C ASN A 136 9.54 8.09 -2.84
N SER A 137 10.31 7.36 -2.03
CA SER A 137 10.86 6.06 -2.41
C SER A 137 9.76 5.00 -2.47
N ALA A 138 8.80 5.03 -1.54
CA ALA A 138 7.63 4.15 -1.57
C ALA A 138 6.78 4.44 -2.81
N LEU A 139 6.52 5.71 -3.12
CA LEU A 139 5.69 6.05 -4.28
C LEU A 139 6.34 5.67 -5.62
N ARG A 140 7.68 5.75 -5.72
CA ARG A 140 8.39 5.23 -6.91
C ARG A 140 8.33 3.71 -7.00
N MET A 141 8.55 3.01 -5.89
CA MET A 141 8.46 1.55 -5.87
C MET A 141 7.03 1.05 -6.15
N LEU A 142 6.02 1.83 -5.73
CA LEU A 142 4.62 1.58 -6.10
C LEU A 142 4.43 1.69 -7.62
N ASP A 143 5.03 2.69 -8.27
CA ASP A 143 4.96 2.82 -9.73
C ASP A 143 5.53 1.57 -10.41
N ASP A 144 6.73 1.12 -9.99
CA ASP A 144 7.38 -0.07 -10.56
C ASP A 144 6.52 -1.34 -10.37
N VAL A 145 5.91 -1.49 -9.18
CA VAL A 145 5.01 -2.62 -8.89
C VAL A 145 3.74 -2.56 -9.74
N LEU A 146 3.14 -1.37 -9.89
CA LEU A 146 1.96 -1.22 -10.73
C LEU A 146 2.29 -1.47 -12.21
N ASP A 147 3.47 -1.08 -12.68
CA ASP A 147 3.93 -1.40 -14.04
C ASP A 147 4.08 -2.90 -14.26
N GLU A 148 4.56 -3.65 -13.26
CA GLU A 148 4.65 -5.12 -13.36
C GLU A 148 3.26 -5.79 -13.35
N MET A 149 2.30 -5.21 -12.64
CA MET A 149 0.94 -5.74 -12.56
C MET A 149 0.09 -5.40 -13.78
N GLU A 150 0.25 -4.18 -14.31
CA GLU A 150 -0.38 -3.71 -15.53
C GLU A 150 0.15 -4.56 -16.66
N GLY A 151 -0.68 -5.47 -17.18
CA GLY A 151 -0.21 -6.31 -18.26
C GLY A 151 0.25 -5.46 -19.43
N THR A 152 1.38 -5.81 -20.04
CA THR A 152 1.93 -5.07 -21.19
C THR A 152 0.86 -5.00 -22.28
N ASN A 153 0.10 -3.89 -22.31
CA ASN A 153 -0.70 -3.51 -23.47
C ASN A 153 0.27 -2.94 -24.51
N GLU A 154 1.26 -3.74 -24.94
CA GLU A 154 1.88 -3.57 -26.23
C GLU A 154 0.88 -4.10 -27.26
N GLN A 155 0.01 -3.19 -27.71
CA GLN A 155 -0.59 -3.29 -29.05
C GLN A 155 0.47 -3.03 -30.11
#